data_AF-A0A929EY20-F1
#
_entry.id   AF-A0A929EY20-F1
#
_cell.length_a   1.000
_cell.length_b   1.000
_cell.length_c   1.000
_cell.angle_alpha   90.00
_cell.angle_beta   90.00
_cell.angle_gamma   90.00
#
_symmetry.space_group_name_H-M   'P 1'
#
loop_
_entity.id
_entity.type
_entity.pdbx_description
1 polymer ?
#
loop_
_entity_poly.entity_id
_entity_poly.type
_entity_poly.pdbx_seq_one_letter_code
_entity_poly.pdbx_strand_id
1 'polypeptide(L)' 'MGRHPFKFLFLMDPYDTLNLETETSLLLMDELKQKGHAVYWIEPDVLHLLNDQVIGEPRLLESVSP' A
#
# COMPACT_ATOMS: atom_id res chain seq x y z
N MET A 1 25.83 0.37 9.33
CA MET A 1 25.00 1.31 8.52
C MET A 1 23.54 1.00 8.82
N GLY A 2 22.86 1.86 9.58
CA GLY A 2 21.42 1.70 9.83
C GLY A 2 20.67 1.99 8.53
N ARG A 3 19.95 1.01 8.00
CA ARG A 3 19.18 1.18 6.77
C ARG A 3 17.97 2.06 7.11
N HIS A 4 17.86 3.24 6.51
CA HIS A 4 16.67 4.07 6.70
C HIS A 4 15.46 3.37 6.06
N PRO A 5 14.28 3.38 6.73
CA PRO A 5 13.08 2.77 6.19
C PRO A 5 12.62 3.54 4.94
N PHE A 6 12.47 2.84 3.82
CA PHE A 6 11.79 3.40 2.65
C PHE A 6 10.27 3.45 2.86
N LYS A 7 9.59 4.28 2.07
CA LYS A 7 8.12 4.38 2.02
C LYS A 7 7.62 3.90 0.67
N PHE A 8 6.71 2.93 0.66
CA PHE A 8 6.09 2.38 -0.54
C PHE A 8 4.60 2.70 -0.56
N LEU A 9 4.07 3.14 -1.69
CA LEU A 9 2.64 3.35 -1.91
C LEU A 9 2.16 2.39 -3.00
N PHE A 10 1.16 1.59 -2.68
CA PHE A 10 0.48 0.72 -3.62
C PHE A 10 -0.85 1.36 -4.03
N LEU A 11 -1.07 1.48 -5.33
CA LEU A 11 -2.37 1.83 -5.91
C LEU A 11 -3.04 0.52 -6.34
N MET A 12 -4.16 0.17 -5.71
CA MET A 12 -4.80 -1.14 -5.92
C MET A 12 -6.32 -1.06 -5.83
N ASP A 13 -6.98 -2.09 -6.34
CA ASP A 13 -8.41 -2.27 -6.17
C ASP A 13 -8.81 -2.34 -4.68
N PRO A 14 -10.08 -2.07 -4.35
CA PRO A 14 -10.58 -2.11 -2.98
C PRO A 14 -10.25 -3.44 -2.29
N TYR A 15 -9.81 -3.36 -1.03
CA TYR A 15 -9.29 -4.53 -0.30
C TYR A 15 -10.30 -5.68 -0.21
N ASP A 16 -11.59 -5.37 -0.09
CA ASP A 16 -12.69 -6.34 -0.04
C ASP A 16 -12.92 -7.09 -1.36
N THR A 17 -12.36 -6.60 -2.46
CA THR A 17 -12.42 -7.25 -3.78
C THR A 17 -11.23 -8.18 -4.05
N LEU A 18 -10.19 -8.13 -3.20
CA LEU A 18 -8.96 -8.91 -3.40
C LEU A 18 -9.15 -10.37 -2.98
N ASN A 19 -8.65 -11.29 -3.80
CA ASN A 19 -8.52 -12.69 -3.40
C ASN A 19 -7.27 -12.86 -2.53
N LEU A 20 -7.47 -12.85 -1.20
CA LEU A 20 -6.39 -12.94 -0.21
C LEU A 20 -5.54 -14.22 -0.33
N GLU A 21 -6.06 -15.30 -0.93
CA GLU A 21 -5.30 -16.55 -1.12
C GLU A 21 -4.31 -16.49 -2.30
N THR A 22 -4.54 -15.60 -3.27
CA THR A 22 -3.75 -15.54 -4.51
C THR A 22 -3.10 -14.19 -4.78
N GLU A 23 -3.45 -13.16 -4.02
CA GLU A 23 -3.01 -11.80 -4.32
C GLU A 23 -1.54 -11.58 -3.98
N THR A 24 -0.72 -11.55 -5.03
CA THR A 24 0.74 -11.39 -4.92
C THR A 24 1.11 -10.03 -4.30
N SER A 25 0.27 -9.01 -4.50
CA SER A 25 0.51 -7.68 -3.97
C SER A 25 0.54 -7.65 -2.44
N LEU A 26 -0.31 -8.45 -1.78
CA LEU A 26 -0.34 -8.57 -0.32
C LEU A 26 0.92 -9.25 0.23
N LEU A 27 1.41 -10.29 -0.45
CA LEU A 27 2.66 -10.95 -0.09
C LEU A 27 3.86 -10.00 -0.20
N LEU A 28 3.90 -9.17 -1.24
CA LEU A 28 4.95 -8.16 -1.43
C LEU A 28 4.92 -7.09 -0.34
N MET A 29 3.72 -6.62 0.01
CA MET A 29 3.54 -5.66 1.09
C MET A 29 4.04 -6.21 2.44
N ASP A 30 3.71 -7.46 2.75
CA ASP A 30 4.14 -8.10 3.99
C ASP A 30 5.66 -8.25 4.05
N GLU A 31 6.30 -8.73 2.97
CA GLU A 31 7.76 -8.84 2.87
C GLU A 31 8.46 -7.47 3.06
N LEU A 32 7.92 -6.39 2.48
CA LEU A 32 8.45 -5.04 2.65
C LEU A 32 8.32 -4.57 4.11
N LYS A 33 7.20 -4.88 4.77
CA LYS A 33 7.01 -4.61 6.20
C LYS A 33 7.99 -5.39 7.07
N GLN A 34 8.17 -6.68 6.81
CA GLN A 34 9.12 -7.54 7.55
C GLN A 34 10.56 -7.03 7.43
N LYS A 35 10.90 -6.39 6.30
CA LYS A 35 12.19 -5.69 6.08
C LYS A 35 12.30 -4.32 6.77
N GLY A 36 11.27 -3.90 7.51
CA GLY A 36 11.23 -2.63 8.23
C GLY A 36 10.91 -1.42 7.35
N HIS A 37 10.24 -1.60 6.22
CA HIS A 37 9.78 -0.50 5.38
C HIS A 37 8.35 -0.06 5.76
N ALA A 38 8.04 1.21 5.53
CA ALA A 38 6.67 1.71 5.66
C ALA A 38 5.91 1.43 4.36
N VAL A 39 4.73 0.80 4.48
CA VAL A 39 3.92 0.39 3.36
C VAL A 39 2.55 1.03 3.48
N TYR A 40 2.12 1.70 2.42
CA TYR A 40 0.85 2.38 2.31
C TYR A 40 0.07 1.82 1.12
N TRP A 41 -1.24 1.96 1.16
CA TRP A 41 -2.11 1.60 0.05
C TRP A 41 -3.20 2.66 -0.17
N ILE A 42 -3.66 2.78 -1.40
CA ILE A 42 -4.73 3.70 -1.79
C ILE A 42 -5.54 3.11 -2.95
N GLU A 43 -6.84 3.39 -2.94
CA GLU A 43 -7.76 2.97 -4.00
C GLU A 43 -7.82 4.07 -5.09
N PRO A 44 -7.98 3.72 -6.39
CA PRO A 44 -8.05 4.72 -7.46
C PRO A 44 -9.20 5.71 -7.35
N ASP A 45 -10.31 5.31 -6.75
CA ASP A 45 -11.55 6.09 -6.64
C ASP A 45 -11.43 7.27 -5.66
N VAL A 46 -10.48 7.22 -4.72
CA VAL A 46 -10.16 8.31 -3.78
C VAL A 46 -9.04 9.22 -4.25
N LEU A 47 -8.57 9.06 -5.50
CA LEU A 47 -7.63 9.99 -6.11
C LEU A 47 -8.37 11.18 -6.73
N HIS A 48 -7.87 12.37 -6.46
CA HIS A 48 -8.38 13.61 -7.03
C HIS A 48 -7.27 14.37 -7.75
N LEU A 49 -7.63 15.11 -8.81
CA LEU A 49 -6.73 16.05 -9.45
C LEU A 49 -7.06 17.46 -8.95
N LEU A 50 -6.11 18.09 -8.25
CA LEU A 50 -6.23 19.45 -7.76
C LEU A 50 -5.05 20.26 -8.26
N ASN A 51 -5.30 21.29 -9.08
CA ASN A 51 -4.25 22.16 -9.65
C ASN A 51 -3.10 21.35 -10.30
N ASP A 52 -3.44 20.40 -11.16
CA ASP A 52 -2.50 19.48 -11.85
C ASP A 52 -1.67 18.58 -10.91
N GLN A 53 -2.06 18.48 -9.63
CA GLN A 53 -1.47 17.55 -8.68
C GLN A 53 -2.46 16.44 -8.33
N VAL A 54 -1.97 15.20 -8.36
CA VAL A 54 -2.73 14.05 -7.88
C VAL A 54 -2.65 14.03 -6.35
N ILE A 55 -3.80 14.13 -5.70
CA ILE A 55 -3.95 14.07 -4.24
C ILE A 55 -4.77 12.85 -3.86
N GLY A 56 -4.50 12.31 -2.67
CA GLY A 56 -5.23 11.19 -2.10
C GLY A 56 -4.73 10.91 -0.68
N GLU A 57 -5.56 10.24 0.12
CA GLU A 57 -5.24 9.88 1.51
C GLU A 57 -4.89 8.40 1.60
N PRO A 58 -3.60 8.04 1.59
CA PRO A 58 -3.21 6.65 1.64
C PRO A 58 -3.33 6.09 3.07
N ARG A 59 -3.73 4.82 3.16
CA ARG A 59 -3.86 4.08 4.42
C ARG A 59 -2.55 3.37 4.74
N LEU A 60 -2.07 3.48 5.98
CA LEU A 60 -0.91 2.72 6.45
C LEU A 60 -1.31 1.25 6.61
N LEU A 61 -0.47 0.35 6.11
CA LEU A 61 -0.67 -1.08 6.32
C LEU A 61 -0.18 -1.46 7.72
N GLU A 62 -1.09 -1.81 8.62
CA GLU A 62 -0.78 -2.24 9.99
C GLU A 62 -0.52 -3.75 10.10
N SER A 63 -1.25 -4.57 9.34
CA SER A 63 -1.02 -6.01 9.24
C SER A 63 -1.65 -6.54 7.96
N VAL A 64 -1.05 -7.58 7.38
CA VAL A 64 -1.71 -8.42 6.38
C VAL A 64 -2.28 -9.61 7.15
N SER A 65 -3.59 -9.82 7.09
CA SER A 65 -4.25 -11.00 7.66
C SER A 65 -5.13 -11.63 6.58
N PRO A 66 -5.04 -12.96 6.38
CA PRO A 66 -6.00 -13.70 5.56
C PRO A 66 -7.42 -13.62 6.16
#